data_AF-A0A3D4DPC6-F1
#
_entry.id   AF-A0A3D4DPC6-F1
#
_cell.length_a   1.000
_cell.length_b   1.000
_cell.length_c   1.000
_cell.angle_alpha   90.00
_cell.angle_beta   90.00
_cell.angle_gamma   90.00
#
_symmetry.space_group_name_H-M   'P 1'
#
loop_
_entity.id
_entity.type
_entity.pdbx_description
1 polymer ?
#
loop_
_entity_poly.entity_id
_entity_poly.type
_entity_poly.pdbx_seq_one_letter_code
_entity_poly.pdbx_strand_id
1 'polypeptide(L)'
;MVDWPDDIREAVGGQYWMAKGGNEFDEAGIGTVAITSVFSPVSDKMERAAMERLAERLPGVEFTLSSENGRLGILERKNAAIMNASLRALSERTVEAFGSALHKVGLDCPDHITQNDGTLMGCEFVQSYPVLTFASGPTNSMRGVAFLPGTSDAIVVDVGGTTTDVGALAKGFPRPASTTVDVGGVRTNFRMPDVFAIGLVGGSIVAGEGDDLQVGPQSVGYELTEAALIFGGKTLTTSDVAVALGLAEFGDTSAVAALDPANLAQVKARIDEMLTNAAERMRVSPDPIPVLAVGGGSILVPEQIGDLPVIRPAHFSVANAVGAAIGQISGEVDRILSLESTSREEALAAARKEATDKAIAAGAKPKSIERLDQEDVPLAYLPGNATRIRLKVVGDKNG
;
A
#
# COMPACT_ATOMS: atom_id res chain seq x y z
N MET A 1 -24.79 22.21 -0.58
CA MET A 1 -24.34 23.42 0.15
C MET A 1 -25.10 24.61 -0.39
N VAL A 2 -26.17 25.03 0.29
CA VAL A 2 -26.85 26.30 0.00
C VAL A 2 -26.62 27.17 1.23
N ASP A 3 -26.32 28.45 0.98
CA ASP A 3 -25.66 29.45 1.85
C ASP A 3 -24.16 29.62 1.60
N TRP A 4 -23.61 28.96 0.59
CA TRP A 4 -22.27 29.27 0.09
C TRP A 4 -22.38 30.25 -1.08
N PRO A 5 -21.56 31.32 -1.12
CA PRO A 5 -21.54 32.25 -2.24
C PRO A 5 -21.22 31.51 -3.55
N ASP A 6 -21.75 32.03 -4.66
CA ASP A 6 -21.81 31.33 -5.96
C ASP A 6 -20.41 30.95 -6.50
N ASP A 7 -19.41 31.76 -6.18
CA ASP A 7 -18.00 31.56 -6.52
C ASP A 7 -17.45 30.25 -5.93
N ILE A 8 -17.81 29.93 -4.69
CA ILE A 8 -17.35 28.68 -4.07
C ILE A 8 -18.11 27.47 -4.62
N ARG A 9 -19.39 27.62 -5.01
CA ARG A 9 -20.18 26.54 -5.64
C ARG A 9 -19.63 26.15 -7.01
N GLU A 10 -19.19 27.13 -7.81
CA GLU A 10 -18.52 26.87 -9.09
C GLU A 10 -17.17 26.15 -8.91
N ALA A 11 -16.41 26.54 -7.89
CA ALA A 11 -15.09 25.94 -7.62
C ALA A 11 -15.13 24.44 -7.27
N VAL A 12 -16.28 23.89 -6.84
CA VAL A 12 -16.42 22.47 -6.46
C VAL A 12 -17.00 21.56 -7.57
N GLY A 13 -17.12 22.06 -8.80
CA GLY A 13 -17.33 21.20 -9.98
C GLY A 13 -18.79 20.93 -10.39
N GLY A 14 -19.74 21.75 -9.94
CA GLY A 14 -21.09 21.82 -10.55
C GLY A 14 -22.01 20.60 -10.38
N GLN A 15 -21.57 19.51 -9.77
CA GLN A 15 -22.41 18.37 -9.39
C GLN A 15 -22.58 18.33 -7.87
N TYR A 16 -23.65 18.95 -7.38
CA TYR A 16 -24.01 18.91 -5.97
C TYR A 16 -25.53 18.72 -5.82
N TRP A 17 -25.91 17.92 -4.83
CA TRP A 17 -27.29 17.82 -4.37
C TRP A 17 -27.38 18.43 -2.96
N MET A 18 -28.44 19.18 -2.70
CA MET A 18 -28.75 19.69 -1.38
C MET A 18 -29.92 18.89 -0.82
N ALA A 19 -29.63 18.00 0.13
CA ALA A 19 -30.65 17.43 0.97
C ALA A 19 -31.03 18.43 2.07
N LYS A 20 -32.27 18.92 2.05
CA LYS A 20 -32.81 19.79 3.12
C LYS A 20 -33.19 19.01 4.39
N GLY A 21 -32.97 17.69 4.38
CA GLY A 21 -33.32 16.75 5.43
C GLY A 21 -34.35 15.74 4.94
N GLY A 22 -33.98 14.45 4.98
CA GLY A 22 -34.88 13.29 4.89
C GLY A 22 -35.34 12.89 3.49
N ASN A 23 -34.95 11.66 3.09
CA ASN A 23 -35.61 10.78 2.12
C ASN A 23 -35.21 10.84 0.63
N GLU A 24 -34.30 11.71 0.22
CA GLU A 24 -33.82 11.73 -1.18
C GLU A 24 -32.93 10.52 -1.55
N PHE A 25 -32.48 9.77 -0.54
CA PHE A 25 -31.58 8.61 -0.68
C PHE A 25 -32.31 7.27 -0.54
N ASP A 26 -33.56 7.28 -0.08
CA ASP A 26 -34.31 6.07 0.29
C ASP A 26 -34.68 5.21 -0.93
N GLU A 27 -34.86 5.84 -2.10
CA GLU A 27 -35.22 5.17 -3.36
C GLU A 27 -34.00 4.81 -4.23
N ALA A 28 -32.79 5.21 -3.84
CA ALA A 28 -31.59 5.07 -4.66
C ALA A 28 -30.84 3.73 -4.45
N GLY A 29 -31.31 2.85 -3.57
CA GLY A 29 -30.67 1.56 -3.29
C GLY A 29 -29.26 1.70 -2.71
N ILE A 30 -29.02 2.76 -1.95
CA ILE A 30 -27.70 3.07 -1.39
C ILE A 30 -27.38 2.09 -0.27
N GLY A 31 -26.34 1.28 -0.45
CA GLY A 31 -25.84 0.35 0.59
C GLY A 31 -24.78 0.95 1.51
N THR A 32 -24.08 2.02 1.07
CA THR A 32 -22.98 2.62 1.83
C THR A 32 -22.96 4.15 1.71
N VAL A 33 -22.58 4.86 2.77
CA VAL A 33 -22.53 6.32 2.83
C VAL A 33 -21.18 6.79 3.41
N ALA A 34 -20.49 7.66 2.68
CA ALA A 34 -19.30 8.35 3.17
C ALA A 34 -19.67 9.76 3.70
N ILE A 35 -19.28 10.07 4.93
CA ILE A 35 -19.54 11.37 5.58
C ILE A 35 -18.20 12.09 5.77
N THR A 36 -18.12 13.32 5.26
CA THR A 36 -16.92 14.17 5.42
C THR A 36 -17.34 15.54 5.92
N SER A 37 -16.71 16.01 7.01
CA SER A 37 -16.82 17.39 7.47
C SER A 37 -15.47 18.10 7.48
N VAL A 38 -15.50 19.44 7.43
CA VAL A 38 -14.33 20.27 7.71
C VAL A 38 -13.82 20.00 9.12
N PHE A 39 -12.50 19.98 9.30
CA PHE A 39 -11.83 19.77 10.58
C PHE A 39 -12.22 18.50 11.36
N SER A 40 -12.79 17.48 10.70
CA SER A 40 -13.16 16.22 11.35
C SER A 40 -12.02 15.45 12.02
N PRO A 41 -10.73 15.56 11.59
CA PRO A 41 -9.61 15.00 12.37
C PRO A 41 -9.37 15.68 13.72
N VAL A 42 -9.86 16.92 13.91
CA VAL A 42 -9.81 17.63 15.20
C VAL A 42 -11.03 17.28 16.04
N SER A 43 -12.22 17.27 15.41
CA SER A 43 -13.47 16.90 16.07
C SER A 43 -14.42 16.23 15.09
N ASP A 44 -14.70 14.95 15.34
CA ASP A 44 -15.60 14.12 14.54
C ASP A 44 -17.08 14.28 14.91
N LYS A 45 -17.40 15.16 15.87
CA LYS A 45 -18.76 15.36 16.40
C LYS A 45 -19.80 15.64 15.31
N MET A 46 -19.43 16.42 14.29
CA MET A 46 -20.32 16.73 13.17
C MET A 46 -20.58 15.50 12.30
N GLU A 47 -19.54 14.69 12.03
CA GLU A 47 -19.68 13.46 11.24
C GLU A 47 -20.51 12.42 11.99
N ARG A 48 -20.26 12.24 13.30
CA ARG A 48 -21.04 11.32 14.15
C ARG A 48 -22.51 11.73 14.26
N ALA A 49 -22.80 13.01 14.50
CA ALA A 49 -24.17 13.48 14.57
C ALA A 49 -24.92 13.34 13.24
N ALA A 50 -24.23 13.49 12.10
CA ALA A 50 -24.81 13.23 10.79
C ALA A 50 -25.07 11.73 10.58
N MET A 51 -24.12 10.88 10.96
CA MET A 51 -24.24 9.42 10.89
C MET A 51 -25.44 8.93 11.70
N GLU A 52 -25.57 9.33 12.97
CA GLU A 52 -26.66 8.90 13.86
C GLU A 52 -28.03 9.25 13.25
N ARG A 53 -28.20 10.47 12.75
CA ARG A 53 -29.46 10.91 12.12
C ARG A 53 -29.77 10.19 10.82
N LEU A 54 -28.75 9.82 10.05
CA LEU A 54 -28.91 9.06 8.81
C LEU A 54 -29.22 7.59 9.13
N ALA A 55 -28.56 7.00 10.12
CA ALA A 55 -28.78 5.62 10.54
C ALA A 55 -30.21 5.38 11.05
N GLU A 56 -30.83 6.37 11.71
CA GLU A 56 -32.25 6.33 12.10
C GLU A 56 -33.20 6.20 10.89
N ARG A 57 -32.79 6.67 9.72
CA ARG A 57 -33.63 6.77 8.51
C ARG A 57 -33.26 5.74 7.44
N LEU A 58 -32.00 5.30 7.43
CA LEU A 58 -31.43 4.38 6.47
C LEU A 58 -30.97 3.10 7.20
N PRO A 59 -31.90 2.25 7.68
CA PRO A 59 -31.54 1.02 8.35
C PRO A 59 -30.79 0.08 7.40
N GLY A 60 -29.69 -0.50 7.88
CA GLY A 60 -28.85 -1.42 7.10
C GLY A 60 -27.84 -0.76 6.16
N VAL A 61 -27.74 0.58 6.17
CA VAL A 61 -26.69 1.30 5.43
C VAL A 61 -25.41 1.36 6.26
N GLU A 62 -24.29 1.06 5.60
CA GLU A 62 -22.97 1.14 6.20
C GLU A 62 -22.36 2.54 6.07
N PHE A 63 -21.80 3.07 7.16
CA PHE A 63 -21.25 4.42 7.18
C PHE A 63 -19.72 4.43 7.23
N THR A 64 -19.08 5.33 6.48
CA THR A 64 -17.65 5.64 6.60
C THR A 64 -17.48 7.09 6.99
N LEU A 65 -16.84 7.33 8.13
CA LEU A 65 -16.52 8.67 8.61
C LEU A 65 -15.13 9.06 8.12
N SER A 66 -15.00 10.23 7.50
CA SER A 66 -13.72 10.67 6.96
C SER A 66 -12.68 10.88 8.06
N SER A 67 -13.10 11.21 9.29
CA SER A 67 -12.24 11.32 10.48
C SER A 67 -11.50 10.03 10.85
N GLU A 68 -12.00 8.87 10.41
CA GLU A 68 -11.43 7.56 10.72
C GLU A 68 -10.42 7.09 9.65
N ASN A 69 -10.47 7.69 8.46
CA ASN A 69 -9.79 7.16 7.27
C ASN A 69 -8.62 8.00 6.78
N GLY A 70 -8.52 9.28 7.11
CA GLY A 70 -7.55 10.15 6.44
C GLY A 70 -6.95 11.26 7.29
N ARG A 71 -5.87 11.82 6.75
CA ARG A 71 -5.11 12.91 7.35
C ARG A 71 -5.80 14.27 7.14
N LEU A 72 -5.11 15.33 7.54
CA LEU A 72 -5.42 16.70 7.14
C LEU A 72 -5.51 16.81 5.59
N GLY A 73 -6.32 17.75 5.12
CA GLY A 73 -6.69 17.89 3.70
C GLY A 73 -8.09 17.35 3.43
N ILE A 74 -9.03 18.23 3.09
CA ILE A 74 -10.45 17.85 2.92
C ILE A 74 -10.69 17.05 1.64
N LEU A 75 -10.02 17.41 0.54
CA LEU A 75 -10.27 16.78 -0.76
C LEU A 75 -9.79 15.33 -0.77
N GLU A 76 -8.56 15.12 -0.33
CA GLU A 76 -7.94 13.80 -0.26
C GLU A 76 -8.64 12.90 0.77
N ARG A 77 -9.04 13.47 1.92
CA ARG A 77 -9.77 12.72 2.96
C ARG A 77 -11.18 12.35 2.50
N LYS A 78 -11.87 13.24 1.78
CA LYS A 78 -13.16 12.93 1.15
C LYS A 78 -13.02 11.78 0.15
N ASN A 79 -12.03 11.87 -0.75
CA ASN A 79 -11.76 10.82 -1.73
C ASN A 79 -11.49 9.49 -1.04
N ALA A 80 -10.68 9.51 0.02
CA ALA A 80 -10.40 8.39 0.87
C ALA A 80 -11.67 7.75 1.47
N ALA A 81 -12.53 8.55 2.09
CA ALA A 81 -13.79 8.07 2.65
C ALA A 81 -14.69 7.43 1.58
N ILE A 82 -14.76 8.03 0.38
CA ILE A 82 -15.54 7.51 -0.75
C ILE A 82 -15.01 6.15 -1.23
N MET A 83 -13.69 6.02 -1.44
CA MET A 83 -13.11 4.75 -1.88
C MET A 83 -13.28 3.65 -0.85
N ASN A 84 -13.16 3.97 0.44
CA ASN A 84 -13.40 2.97 1.47
C ASN A 84 -14.86 2.51 1.47
N ALA A 85 -15.81 3.46 1.43
CA ALA A 85 -17.24 3.17 1.39
C ALA A 85 -17.64 2.34 0.15
N SER A 86 -17.02 2.58 -1.00
CA SER A 86 -17.31 1.82 -2.23
C SER A 86 -16.78 0.38 -2.19
N LEU A 87 -15.80 0.08 -1.33
CA LEU A 87 -15.19 -1.24 -1.21
C LEU A 87 -15.78 -2.12 -0.10
N ARG A 88 -16.58 -1.56 0.82
CA ARG A 88 -17.08 -2.30 2.00
C ARG A 88 -17.83 -3.57 1.63
N ALA A 89 -18.77 -3.50 0.68
CA ALA A 89 -19.54 -4.65 0.23
C ALA A 89 -18.68 -5.74 -0.45
N LEU A 90 -17.60 -5.35 -1.13
CA LEU A 90 -16.64 -6.32 -1.68
C LEU A 90 -15.81 -6.95 -0.56
N SER A 91 -15.39 -6.14 0.42
CA SER A 91 -14.59 -6.59 1.57
C SER A 91 -15.34 -7.61 2.41
N GLU A 92 -16.60 -7.33 2.74
CA GLU A 92 -17.48 -8.24 3.47
C GLU A 92 -17.53 -9.63 2.82
N ARG A 93 -17.89 -9.70 1.53
CA ARG A 93 -17.92 -10.96 0.77
C ARG A 93 -16.56 -11.66 0.73
N THR A 94 -15.48 -10.89 0.61
CA THR A 94 -14.12 -11.45 0.49
C THR A 94 -13.68 -12.08 1.82
N VAL A 95 -13.92 -11.38 2.93
CA VAL A 95 -13.60 -11.85 4.29
C VAL A 95 -14.46 -13.06 4.65
N GLU A 96 -15.76 -13.04 4.37
CA GLU A 96 -16.65 -14.19 4.60
C GLU A 96 -16.24 -15.42 3.78
N ALA A 97 -15.92 -15.22 2.50
CA ALA A 97 -15.45 -16.30 1.64
C ALA A 97 -14.12 -16.87 2.13
N PHE A 98 -13.20 -16.02 2.60
CA PHE A 98 -11.93 -16.43 3.16
C PHE A 98 -12.12 -17.26 4.45
N GLY A 99 -12.87 -16.76 5.42
CA GLY A 99 -13.18 -17.49 6.66
C GLY A 99 -13.90 -18.82 6.37
N SER A 100 -14.85 -18.83 5.44
CA SER A 100 -15.51 -20.06 4.99
C SER A 100 -14.56 -21.07 4.36
N ALA A 101 -13.56 -20.60 3.61
CA ALA A 101 -12.54 -21.46 3.01
C ALA A 101 -11.63 -22.09 4.08
N LEU A 102 -11.22 -21.31 5.10
CA LEU A 102 -10.42 -21.79 6.23
C LEU A 102 -11.17 -22.87 7.03
N HIS A 103 -12.45 -22.64 7.36
CA HIS A 103 -13.26 -23.65 8.04
C HIS A 103 -13.44 -24.93 7.22
N LYS A 104 -13.61 -24.83 5.89
CA LYS A 104 -13.74 -26.01 5.00
C LYS A 104 -12.49 -26.90 5.02
N VAL A 105 -11.31 -26.33 5.25
CA VAL A 105 -10.05 -27.09 5.37
C VAL A 105 -9.73 -27.47 6.83
N GLY A 106 -10.62 -27.19 7.77
CA GLY A 106 -10.49 -27.57 9.18
C GLY A 106 -9.54 -26.67 10.00
N LEU A 107 -9.36 -25.41 9.59
CA LEU A 107 -8.56 -24.43 10.32
C LEU A 107 -9.48 -23.54 11.18
N ASP A 108 -9.31 -23.61 12.50
CA ASP A 108 -10.07 -22.84 13.50
C ASP A 108 -9.19 -21.79 14.21
N CYS A 109 -8.16 -21.29 13.54
CA CYS A 109 -7.27 -20.25 14.09
C CYS A 109 -7.75 -18.83 13.76
N PRO A 110 -7.36 -17.81 14.55
CA PRO A 110 -7.66 -16.42 14.24
C PRO A 110 -7.10 -15.99 12.89
N ASP A 111 -7.97 -15.51 12.01
CA ASP A 111 -7.64 -15.02 10.69
C ASP A 111 -7.28 -13.53 10.71
N HIS A 112 -6.22 -13.20 9.97
CA HIS A 112 -5.68 -11.86 9.87
C HIS A 112 -5.36 -11.53 8.42
N ILE A 113 -5.53 -10.26 8.06
CA ILE A 113 -5.20 -9.74 6.73
C ILE A 113 -4.11 -8.68 6.89
N THR A 114 -3.17 -8.69 5.94
CA THR A 114 -2.06 -7.74 5.92
C THR A 114 -2.51 -6.36 5.48
N GLN A 115 -2.11 -5.35 6.24
CA GLN A 115 -2.27 -3.94 5.94
C GLN A 115 -1.20 -3.45 4.95
N ASN A 116 -1.47 -2.31 4.33
CA ASN A 116 -0.61 -1.58 3.40
C ASN A 116 0.69 -1.05 4.00
N ASP A 117 0.95 -1.22 5.28
CA ASP A 117 2.23 -0.88 5.92
C ASP A 117 2.91 -2.13 6.51
N GLY A 118 2.42 -3.31 6.12
CA GLY A 118 2.98 -4.60 6.46
C GLY A 118 2.64 -5.10 7.88
N THR A 119 1.75 -4.42 8.61
CA THR A 119 1.16 -4.95 9.85
C THR A 119 -0.09 -5.78 9.57
N LEU A 120 -0.67 -6.39 10.61
CA LEU A 120 -1.87 -7.22 10.52
C LEU A 120 -3.09 -6.51 11.09
N MET A 121 -4.23 -6.78 10.45
CA MET A 121 -5.56 -6.37 10.88
C MET A 121 -6.45 -7.61 11.05
N GLY A 122 -7.34 -7.59 12.04
CA GLY A 122 -8.40 -8.58 12.16
C GLY A 122 -9.45 -8.41 11.06
N CYS A 123 -10.16 -9.49 10.73
CA CYS A 123 -11.16 -9.53 9.66
C CYS A 123 -12.28 -8.49 9.83
N GLU A 124 -12.80 -8.28 11.04
CA GLU A 124 -13.82 -7.26 11.31
C GLU A 124 -13.35 -5.84 10.97
N PHE A 125 -12.08 -5.54 11.26
CA PHE A 125 -11.49 -4.24 10.94
C PHE A 125 -11.32 -4.06 9.43
N VAL A 126 -10.95 -5.12 8.71
CA VAL A 126 -10.80 -5.10 7.24
C VAL A 126 -12.13 -4.85 6.53
N GLN A 127 -13.23 -5.37 7.06
CA GLN A 127 -14.58 -5.11 6.51
C GLN A 127 -14.98 -3.63 6.65
N SER A 128 -14.51 -2.97 7.71
CA SER A 128 -14.75 -1.54 7.96
C SER A 128 -13.80 -0.64 7.17
N TYR A 129 -12.54 -1.06 7.00
CA TYR A 129 -11.46 -0.27 6.41
C TYR A 129 -10.72 -0.99 5.27
N PRO A 130 -11.41 -1.51 4.24
CA PRO A 130 -10.76 -2.30 3.18
C PRO A 130 -9.69 -1.55 2.40
N VAL A 131 -9.78 -0.22 2.35
CA VAL A 131 -8.80 0.60 1.64
C VAL A 131 -7.39 0.48 2.22
N LEU A 132 -7.26 0.05 3.49
CA LEU A 132 -5.98 -0.21 4.12
C LEU A 132 -5.29 -1.49 3.62
N THR A 133 -5.93 -2.28 2.76
CA THR A 133 -5.33 -3.48 2.14
C THR A 133 -4.59 -3.17 0.82
N PHE A 134 -4.69 -1.95 0.32
CA PHE A 134 -4.03 -1.52 -0.91
C PHE A 134 -2.53 -1.67 -0.83
N ALA A 135 -1.88 -2.20 -1.87
CA ALA A 135 -0.44 -2.45 -1.87
C ALA A 135 0.08 -3.36 -0.72
N SER A 136 -0.80 -4.14 -0.07
CA SER A 136 -0.39 -5.12 0.95
C SER A 136 0.59 -6.16 0.39
N GLY A 137 0.40 -6.59 -0.85
CA GLY A 137 1.31 -7.49 -1.57
C GLY A 137 2.77 -6.99 -1.57
N PRO A 138 3.07 -5.86 -2.22
CA PRO A 138 4.40 -5.26 -2.17
C PRO A 138 4.94 -5.09 -0.74
N THR A 139 4.13 -4.66 0.22
CA THR A 139 4.60 -4.51 1.61
C THR A 139 4.97 -5.81 2.29
N ASN A 140 4.27 -6.90 1.96
CA ASN A 140 4.61 -8.23 2.45
C ASN A 140 5.94 -8.67 1.84
N SER A 141 6.13 -8.51 0.53
CA SER A 141 7.42 -8.81 -0.10
C SER A 141 8.56 -8.01 0.52
N MET A 142 8.35 -6.72 0.79
CA MET A 142 9.32 -5.85 1.47
C MET A 142 9.67 -6.37 2.87
N ARG A 143 8.66 -6.63 3.71
CA ARG A 143 8.92 -7.13 5.08
C ARG A 143 9.58 -8.51 5.08
N GLY A 144 9.11 -9.40 4.22
CA GLY A 144 9.65 -10.74 4.12
C GLY A 144 11.09 -10.74 3.64
N VAL A 145 11.43 -9.94 2.64
CA VAL A 145 12.82 -9.85 2.18
C VAL A 145 13.73 -9.19 3.18
N ALA A 146 13.27 -8.21 3.95
CA ALA A 146 14.07 -7.62 5.02
C ALA A 146 14.39 -8.65 6.11
N PHE A 147 13.42 -9.50 6.43
CA PHE A 147 13.54 -10.52 7.46
C PHE A 147 14.55 -11.61 7.11
N LEU A 148 14.62 -12.04 5.84
CA LEU A 148 15.48 -13.14 5.40
C LEU A 148 17.00 -12.93 5.70
N PRO A 149 17.62 -11.78 5.33
CA PRO A 149 19.01 -11.45 5.67
C PRO A 149 19.15 -10.68 7.00
N GLY A 150 18.05 -10.35 7.69
CA GLY A 150 18.08 -9.50 8.89
C GLY A 150 18.44 -8.04 8.60
N THR A 151 17.99 -7.49 7.48
CA THR A 151 18.24 -6.10 7.06
C THR A 151 17.04 -5.22 7.40
N SER A 152 17.25 -4.08 8.06
CA SER A 152 16.18 -3.16 8.46
C SER A 152 15.94 -2.01 7.47
N ASP A 153 16.99 -1.56 6.78
CA ASP A 153 16.97 -0.39 5.92
C ASP A 153 17.54 -0.77 4.56
N ALA A 154 16.72 -0.68 3.52
CA ALA A 154 17.04 -1.14 2.18
C ALA A 154 16.08 -0.54 1.15
N ILE A 155 16.49 -0.55 -0.12
CA ILE A 155 15.56 -0.45 -1.24
C ILE A 155 15.14 -1.87 -1.61
N VAL A 156 13.86 -2.09 -1.87
CA VAL A 156 13.34 -3.39 -2.30
C VAL A 156 12.87 -3.25 -3.73
N VAL A 157 13.25 -4.21 -4.57
CA VAL A 157 12.79 -4.36 -5.95
C VAL A 157 12.07 -5.71 -6.05
N ASP A 158 10.74 -5.69 -6.05
CA ASP A 158 9.91 -6.89 -6.22
C ASP A 158 9.50 -7.01 -7.68
N VAL A 159 10.10 -7.96 -8.40
CA VAL A 159 9.75 -8.25 -9.80
C VAL A 159 8.73 -9.38 -9.83
N GLY A 160 7.46 -8.98 -9.88
CA GLY A 160 6.31 -9.88 -10.01
C GLY A 160 6.04 -10.34 -11.44
N GLY A 161 4.86 -10.91 -11.66
CA GLY A 161 4.40 -11.35 -12.98
C GLY A 161 3.72 -10.24 -13.82
N THR A 162 3.29 -9.15 -13.17
CA THR A 162 2.57 -8.04 -13.83
C THR A 162 3.30 -6.71 -13.72
N THR A 163 3.89 -6.44 -12.56
CA THR A 163 4.62 -5.20 -12.25
C THR A 163 5.95 -5.50 -11.56
N THR A 164 6.88 -4.56 -11.68
CA THR A 164 7.96 -4.41 -10.70
C THR A 164 7.61 -3.30 -9.73
N ASP A 165 7.58 -3.62 -8.45
CA ASP A 165 7.31 -2.69 -7.37
C ASP A 165 8.60 -2.34 -6.63
N VAL A 166 8.96 -1.06 -6.62
CA VAL A 166 10.16 -0.54 -5.94
C VAL A 166 9.76 0.32 -4.76
N GLY A 167 10.28 0.03 -3.57
CA GLY A 167 10.03 0.85 -2.40
C GLY A 167 11.17 0.82 -1.40
N ALA A 168 11.10 1.69 -0.39
CA ALA A 168 12.13 1.77 0.65
C ALA A 168 11.63 1.17 1.96
N LEU A 169 12.52 0.49 2.66
CA LEU A 169 12.34 0.05 4.04
C LEU A 169 13.06 0.99 4.99
N ALA A 170 12.41 1.26 6.12
CA ALA A 170 13.02 1.91 7.27
C ALA A 170 12.68 1.10 8.52
N LYS A 171 13.69 0.70 9.31
CA LYS A 171 13.50 -0.08 10.54
C LYS A 171 12.68 -1.37 10.35
N GLY A 172 12.80 -2.02 9.19
CA GLY A 172 12.10 -3.26 8.85
C GLY A 172 10.65 -3.06 8.38
N PHE A 173 10.18 -1.83 8.22
CA PHE A 173 8.84 -1.51 7.74
C PHE A 173 8.87 -0.68 6.45
N PRO A 174 7.89 -0.84 5.55
CA PRO A 174 7.73 0.01 4.37
C PRO A 174 7.67 1.47 4.77
N ARG A 175 8.51 2.29 4.12
CA ARG A 175 8.49 3.74 4.32
C ARG A 175 7.17 4.29 3.80
N PRO A 176 6.40 5.03 4.61
CA PRO A 176 5.17 5.63 4.15
C PRO A 176 5.45 6.80 3.20
N ALA A 177 4.56 7.02 2.24
CA ALA A 177 4.59 8.22 1.40
C ALA A 177 4.47 9.50 2.26
N SER A 178 5.31 10.48 1.95
CA SER A 178 5.36 11.78 2.65
C SER A 178 4.21 12.71 2.24
N THR A 179 3.66 12.50 1.04
CA THR A 179 2.64 13.37 0.44
C THR A 179 1.42 12.55 -0.01
N THR A 180 0.54 13.19 -0.79
CA THR A 180 -0.64 12.55 -1.36
C THR A 180 -0.25 11.44 -2.33
N VAL A 181 -0.96 10.32 -2.29
CA VAL A 181 -0.74 9.20 -3.22
C VAL A 181 -1.91 9.10 -4.19
N ASP A 182 -1.61 8.81 -5.44
CA ASP A 182 -2.59 8.54 -6.47
C ASP A 182 -2.95 7.05 -6.47
N VAL A 183 -4.25 6.74 -6.37
CA VAL A 183 -4.78 5.39 -6.50
C VAL A 183 -5.84 5.38 -7.58
N GLY A 184 -5.55 4.71 -8.69
CA GLY A 184 -6.50 4.60 -9.80
C GLY A 184 -6.92 5.95 -10.41
N GLY A 185 -6.03 6.94 -10.40
CA GLY A 185 -6.30 8.31 -10.86
C GLY A 185 -6.92 9.21 -9.79
N VAL A 186 -7.09 8.71 -8.56
CA VAL A 186 -7.70 9.45 -7.45
C VAL A 186 -6.63 9.86 -6.45
N ARG A 187 -6.52 11.16 -6.19
CA ARG A 187 -5.59 11.70 -5.18
C ARG A 187 -6.12 11.44 -3.77
N THR A 188 -5.29 10.82 -2.93
CA THR A 188 -5.65 10.35 -1.58
C THR A 188 -4.61 10.79 -0.53
N ASN A 189 -4.95 10.68 0.76
CA ASN A 189 -4.03 10.98 1.87
C ASN A 189 -3.94 9.85 2.92
N PHE A 190 -4.26 8.61 2.54
CA PHE A 190 -4.04 7.44 3.39
C PHE A 190 -2.55 7.26 3.70
N ARG A 191 -2.22 6.59 4.82
CA ARG A 191 -0.88 6.02 4.97
C ARG A 191 -0.79 4.89 3.97
N MET A 192 0.01 5.07 2.93
CA MET A 192 0.38 4.04 1.97
C MET A 192 1.89 3.97 1.90
N PRO A 193 2.44 2.81 1.54
CA PRO A 193 3.86 2.67 1.34
C PRO A 193 4.26 3.50 0.11
N ASP A 194 5.43 4.13 0.18
CA ASP A 194 6.02 4.81 -0.97
C ASP A 194 6.55 3.74 -1.93
N VAL A 195 5.70 3.34 -2.86
CA VAL A 195 5.96 2.30 -3.86
C VAL A 195 5.86 2.92 -5.24
N PHE A 196 6.91 2.72 -6.04
CA PHE A 196 6.95 3.08 -7.43
C PHE A 196 6.88 1.81 -8.29
N ALA A 197 5.77 1.66 -9.01
CA ALA A 197 5.55 0.55 -9.91
C ALA A 197 6.02 0.89 -11.33
N ILE A 198 6.75 -0.04 -11.95
CA ILE A 198 7.15 0.03 -13.37
C ILE A 198 6.67 -1.22 -14.11
N GLY A 199 6.34 -1.05 -15.40
CA GLY A 199 5.95 -2.14 -16.30
C GLY A 199 7.16 -2.90 -16.82
N LEU A 200 7.88 -3.57 -15.91
CA LEU A 200 9.03 -4.41 -16.22
C LEU A 200 8.84 -5.74 -15.47
N VAL A 201 8.73 -6.84 -16.20
CA VAL A 201 8.55 -8.20 -15.68
C VAL A 201 9.09 -9.19 -16.69
N GLY A 202 9.22 -10.48 -16.35
CA GLY A 202 9.72 -11.51 -17.27
C GLY A 202 8.97 -11.60 -18.61
N GLY A 203 7.66 -11.32 -18.62
CA GLY A 203 6.84 -11.27 -19.83
C GLY A 203 6.79 -9.93 -20.55
N SER A 204 7.57 -8.93 -20.13
CA SER A 204 7.60 -7.64 -20.83
C SER A 204 8.05 -7.82 -22.27
N ILE A 205 7.25 -7.31 -23.19
CA ILE A 205 7.51 -7.39 -24.63
C ILE A 205 8.69 -6.49 -24.95
N VAL A 206 9.63 -7.02 -25.74
CA VAL A 206 10.74 -6.28 -26.32
C VAL A 206 10.44 -6.05 -27.80
N ALA A 207 10.40 -4.79 -28.21
CA ALA A 207 10.06 -4.40 -29.57
C ALA A 207 10.98 -3.30 -30.09
N GLY A 208 11.22 -3.27 -31.40
CA GLY A 208 12.14 -2.32 -32.02
C GLY A 208 13.61 -2.66 -31.78
N GLU A 209 14.49 -1.83 -32.36
CA GLU A 209 15.95 -1.92 -32.26
C GLU A 209 16.53 -0.50 -32.28
N GLY A 210 17.74 -0.30 -31.75
CA GLY A 210 18.40 1.00 -31.74
C GLY A 210 17.59 2.06 -30.99
N ASP A 211 17.36 3.21 -31.60
CA ASP A 211 16.67 4.35 -30.99
C ASP A 211 15.16 4.09 -30.77
N ASP A 212 14.56 3.14 -31.51
CA ASP A 212 13.15 2.77 -31.40
C ASP A 212 12.91 1.61 -30.40
N LEU A 213 13.95 1.18 -29.68
CA LEU A 213 13.86 0.07 -28.74
C LEU A 213 12.92 0.37 -27.57
N GLN A 214 11.97 -0.53 -27.35
CA GLN A 214 11.01 -0.49 -26.25
C GLN A 214 11.04 -1.79 -25.45
N VAL A 215 11.02 -1.64 -24.12
CA VAL A 215 10.91 -2.74 -23.16
C VAL A 215 9.70 -2.46 -22.29
N GLY A 216 8.64 -3.27 -22.46
CA GLY A 216 7.36 -2.99 -21.84
C GLY A 216 6.75 -1.65 -22.34
N PRO A 217 5.69 -1.13 -21.68
CA PRO A 217 5.03 -1.70 -20.51
C PRO A 217 4.10 -2.88 -20.85
N GLN A 218 3.90 -3.18 -22.14
CA GLN A 218 3.10 -4.32 -22.57
C GLN A 218 3.78 -5.64 -22.16
N SER A 219 2.98 -6.60 -21.69
CA SER A 219 3.45 -7.90 -21.22
C SER A 219 2.53 -9.00 -21.71
N VAL A 220 3.11 -10.17 -22.00
CA VAL A 220 2.34 -11.41 -22.28
C VAL A 220 1.71 -12.01 -21.01
N GLY A 221 2.10 -11.52 -19.83
CA GLY A 221 1.47 -11.89 -18.56
C GLY A 221 1.47 -13.40 -18.30
N TYR A 222 0.28 -13.97 -18.07
CA TYR A 222 0.12 -15.40 -17.81
C TYR A 222 0.44 -16.27 -19.03
N GLU A 223 0.49 -15.70 -20.24
CA GLU A 223 0.79 -16.40 -21.50
C GLU A 223 2.30 -16.52 -21.75
N LEU A 224 3.15 -16.16 -20.78
CA LEU A 224 4.61 -16.24 -20.90
C LEU A 224 5.09 -17.60 -21.42
N THR A 225 4.53 -18.69 -20.87
CA THR A 225 4.91 -20.07 -21.21
C THR A 225 4.42 -20.54 -22.58
N GLU A 226 3.69 -19.71 -23.31
CA GLU A 226 3.18 -20.02 -24.65
C GLU A 226 3.69 -19.00 -25.70
N ALA A 227 3.82 -17.74 -25.30
CA ALA A 227 4.13 -16.63 -26.19
C ALA A 227 5.63 -16.35 -26.35
N ALA A 228 6.45 -16.60 -25.32
CA ALA A 228 7.89 -16.32 -25.36
C ALA A 228 8.67 -17.31 -26.23
N LEU A 229 9.80 -16.86 -26.80
CA LEU A 229 10.60 -17.66 -27.73
C LEU A 229 11.16 -18.94 -27.08
N ILE A 230 11.66 -18.84 -25.85
CA ILE A 230 12.18 -19.98 -25.07
C ILE A 230 11.11 -21.05 -24.75
N PHE A 231 9.82 -20.79 -25.01
CA PHE A 231 8.75 -21.77 -24.87
C PHE A 231 8.11 -22.16 -26.22
N GLY A 232 8.72 -21.79 -27.35
CA GLY A 232 8.23 -22.10 -28.70
C GLY A 232 7.23 -21.08 -29.25
N GLY A 233 7.05 -19.96 -28.56
CA GLY A 233 6.24 -18.83 -29.01
C GLY A 233 6.95 -17.96 -30.05
N LYS A 234 6.41 -16.75 -30.28
CA LYS A 234 6.88 -15.82 -31.33
C LYS A 234 7.21 -14.42 -30.81
N THR A 235 6.95 -14.16 -29.54
CA THR A 235 7.11 -12.84 -28.94
C THR A 235 8.44 -12.80 -28.21
N LEU A 236 9.29 -11.82 -28.52
CA LEU A 236 10.50 -11.57 -27.75
C LEU A 236 10.14 -10.92 -26.41
N THR A 237 10.58 -11.53 -25.32
CA THR A 237 10.33 -11.09 -23.94
C THR A 237 11.64 -10.84 -23.18
N THR A 238 11.56 -10.14 -22.05
CA THR A 238 12.73 -9.95 -21.18
C THR A 238 13.25 -11.27 -20.59
N SER A 239 12.39 -12.29 -20.41
CA SER A 239 12.81 -13.66 -20.07
C SER A 239 13.68 -14.27 -21.16
N ASP A 240 13.33 -14.11 -22.43
CA ASP A 240 14.16 -14.57 -23.56
C ASP A 240 15.53 -13.89 -23.55
N VAL A 241 15.56 -12.58 -23.30
CA VAL A 241 16.79 -11.79 -23.21
C VAL A 241 17.67 -12.22 -22.03
N ALA A 242 17.07 -12.49 -20.87
CA ALA A 242 17.80 -12.99 -19.71
C ALA A 242 18.46 -14.36 -19.98
N VAL A 243 17.75 -15.26 -20.65
CA VAL A 243 18.29 -16.57 -21.05
C VAL A 243 19.38 -16.40 -22.13
N ALA A 244 19.16 -15.56 -23.13
CA ALA A 244 20.12 -15.31 -24.21
C ALA A 244 21.46 -14.73 -23.70
N LEU A 245 21.39 -13.90 -22.65
CA LEU A 245 22.56 -13.31 -21.98
C LEU A 245 23.22 -14.23 -20.94
N GLY A 246 22.68 -15.44 -20.72
CA GLY A 246 23.19 -16.38 -19.72
C GLY A 246 22.92 -15.95 -18.27
N LEU A 247 21.95 -15.06 -18.03
CA LEU A 247 21.56 -14.62 -16.70
C LEU A 247 20.60 -15.61 -16.02
N ALA A 248 19.97 -16.49 -16.79
CA ALA A 248 19.05 -17.51 -16.30
C ALA A 248 19.08 -18.76 -17.20
N GLU A 249 18.78 -19.93 -16.62
CA GLU A 249 18.79 -21.22 -17.32
C GLU A 249 17.41 -21.90 -17.21
N PHE A 250 16.49 -21.54 -18.11
CA PHE A 250 15.17 -22.17 -18.22
C PHE A 250 14.61 -22.05 -19.64
N GLY A 251 13.60 -22.87 -19.95
CA GLY A 251 13.06 -22.99 -21.32
C GLY A 251 14.06 -23.61 -22.29
N ASP A 252 13.79 -23.48 -23.59
CA ASP A 252 14.68 -23.89 -24.67
C ASP A 252 15.69 -22.78 -24.97
N THR A 253 16.92 -22.94 -24.45
CA THR A 253 18.02 -21.99 -24.66
C THR A 253 18.46 -21.91 -26.13
N SER A 254 18.19 -22.94 -26.93
CA SER A 254 18.54 -22.93 -28.35
C SER A 254 17.65 -21.98 -29.17
N ALA A 255 16.44 -21.68 -28.68
CA ALA A 255 15.50 -20.77 -29.34
C ALA A 255 15.99 -19.31 -29.38
N VAL A 256 16.91 -18.94 -28.49
CA VAL A 256 17.45 -17.58 -28.37
C VAL A 256 18.91 -17.44 -28.79
N ALA A 257 19.54 -18.55 -29.22
CA ALA A 257 20.96 -18.57 -29.59
C ALA A 257 21.27 -17.72 -30.85
N ALA A 258 20.27 -17.46 -31.68
CA ALA A 258 20.42 -16.67 -32.91
C ALA A 258 20.15 -15.16 -32.73
N LEU A 259 19.79 -14.72 -31.52
CA LEU A 259 19.54 -13.31 -31.24
C LEU A 259 20.84 -12.49 -31.33
N ASP A 260 20.76 -11.29 -31.90
CA ASP A 260 21.91 -10.40 -32.06
C ASP A 260 22.46 -9.95 -30.69
N PRO A 261 23.73 -10.25 -30.37
CA PRO A 261 24.36 -9.80 -29.12
C PRO A 261 24.34 -8.29 -28.91
N ALA A 262 24.43 -7.49 -29.99
CA ALA A 262 24.40 -6.03 -29.87
C ALA A 262 23.02 -5.54 -29.43
N ASN A 263 21.94 -6.08 -30.01
CA ASN A 263 20.58 -5.78 -29.59
C ASN A 263 20.31 -6.25 -28.14
N LEU A 264 20.74 -7.46 -27.76
CA LEU A 264 20.59 -7.95 -26.39
C LEU A 264 21.27 -7.03 -25.36
N ALA A 265 22.45 -6.49 -25.67
CA ALA A 265 23.15 -5.54 -24.81
C ALA A 265 22.38 -4.21 -24.66
N GLN A 266 21.75 -3.71 -25.74
CA GLN A 266 20.91 -2.51 -25.68
C GLN A 266 19.66 -2.74 -24.82
N VAL A 267 18.99 -3.89 -24.97
CA VAL A 267 17.84 -4.26 -24.13
C VAL A 267 18.23 -4.33 -22.66
N LYS A 268 19.37 -4.97 -22.35
CA LYS A 268 19.89 -5.04 -20.99
C LYS A 268 20.18 -3.66 -20.41
N ALA A 269 20.83 -2.78 -21.18
CA ALA A 269 21.10 -1.41 -20.75
C ALA A 269 19.80 -0.64 -20.45
N ARG A 270 18.74 -0.85 -21.25
CA ARG A 270 17.43 -0.24 -21.01
C ARG A 270 16.76 -0.76 -19.74
N ILE A 271 16.82 -2.06 -19.49
CA ILE A 271 16.33 -2.69 -18.25
C ILE A 271 17.06 -2.11 -17.03
N ASP A 272 18.39 -2.01 -17.10
CA ASP A 272 19.21 -1.46 -16.01
C ASP A 272 18.90 0.01 -15.73
N GLU A 273 18.67 0.80 -16.79
CA GLU A 273 18.26 2.20 -16.66
C GLU A 273 16.88 2.32 -15.98
N MET A 274 15.90 1.50 -16.37
CA MET A 274 14.57 1.49 -15.75
C MET A 274 14.65 1.18 -14.26
N LEU A 275 15.43 0.15 -13.88
CA LEU A 275 15.62 -0.25 -12.48
C LEU A 275 16.42 0.80 -11.69
N THR A 276 17.44 1.40 -12.29
CA THR A 276 18.24 2.48 -11.67
C THR A 276 17.37 3.70 -11.39
N ASN A 277 16.59 4.16 -12.36
CA ASN A 277 15.68 5.29 -12.18
C ASN A 277 14.63 5.01 -11.09
N ALA A 278 14.12 3.78 -11.02
CA ALA A 278 13.16 3.39 -10.00
C ALA A 278 13.77 3.35 -8.60
N ALA A 279 14.97 2.78 -8.45
CA ALA A 279 15.68 2.71 -7.17
C ALA A 279 16.10 4.11 -6.68
N GLU A 280 16.68 4.94 -7.56
CA GLU A 280 17.10 6.31 -7.22
C GLU A 280 15.91 7.20 -6.83
N ARG A 281 14.73 6.99 -7.44
CA ARG A 281 13.50 7.69 -7.01
C ARG A 281 13.10 7.36 -5.57
N MET A 282 13.39 6.14 -5.10
CA MET A 282 13.07 5.70 -3.75
C MET A 282 14.17 6.04 -2.73
N ARG A 283 15.40 6.29 -3.20
CA ARG A 283 16.54 6.66 -2.37
C ARG A 283 16.34 8.06 -1.77
N VAL A 284 16.54 8.19 -0.46
CA VAL A 284 16.34 9.46 0.28
C VAL A 284 17.65 10.08 0.75
N SER A 285 18.68 9.26 0.96
CA SER A 285 20.01 9.73 1.33
C SER A 285 21.07 9.06 0.44
N PRO A 286 22.26 9.67 0.30
CA PRO A 286 23.38 9.04 -0.39
C PRO A 286 23.98 7.86 0.40
N ASP A 287 23.46 7.54 1.59
CA ASP A 287 23.99 6.44 2.40
C ASP A 287 23.89 5.11 1.62
N PRO A 288 24.92 4.25 1.71
CA PRO A 288 24.95 2.99 0.98
C PRO A 288 24.02 1.98 1.67
N ILE A 289 22.75 1.98 1.28
CA ILE A 289 21.78 0.94 1.66
C ILE A 289 21.70 -0.12 0.56
N PRO A 290 21.59 -1.42 0.89
CA PRO A 290 21.50 -2.45 -0.13
C PRO A 290 20.17 -2.38 -0.88
N VAL A 291 20.17 -2.90 -2.11
CA VAL A 291 18.95 -3.24 -2.83
C VAL A 291 18.64 -4.72 -2.58
N LEU A 292 17.44 -5.03 -2.11
CA LEU A 292 16.96 -6.39 -1.95
C LEU A 292 16.06 -6.75 -3.14
N ALA A 293 16.51 -7.68 -3.98
CA ALA A 293 15.76 -8.11 -5.16
C ALA A 293 14.94 -9.38 -4.87
N VAL A 294 13.62 -9.32 -5.14
CA VAL A 294 12.66 -10.40 -4.89
C VAL A 294 11.68 -10.61 -6.04
N GLY A 295 10.85 -11.63 -5.89
CA GLY A 295 9.90 -12.04 -6.91
C GLY A 295 10.53 -13.00 -7.93
N GLY A 296 9.69 -13.67 -8.71
CA GLY A 296 10.14 -14.65 -9.70
C GLY A 296 10.96 -14.03 -10.83
N GLY A 297 10.77 -12.74 -11.11
CA GLY A 297 11.52 -12.01 -12.13
C GLY A 297 12.79 -11.33 -11.61
N SER A 298 13.23 -11.59 -10.38
CA SER A 298 14.42 -10.96 -9.79
C SER A 298 15.71 -11.22 -10.57
N ILE A 299 15.70 -12.22 -11.46
CA ILE A 299 16.74 -12.49 -12.47
C ILE A 299 17.01 -11.31 -13.41
N LEU A 300 16.05 -10.41 -13.59
CA LEU A 300 16.20 -9.20 -14.41
C LEU A 300 16.97 -8.10 -13.70
N VAL A 301 17.04 -8.17 -12.36
CA VAL A 301 17.76 -7.18 -11.56
C VAL A 301 19.26 -7.44 -11.70
N PRO A 302 20.11 -6.43 -11.97
CA PRO A 302 21.57 -6.62 -12.01
C PRO A 302 22.16 -6.92 -10.63
N GLU A 303 23.44 -7.29 -10.55
CA GLU A 303 24.15 -7.45 -9.25
C GLU A 303 24.43 -6.11 -8.54
N GLN A 304 24.31 -5.00 -9.27
CA GLN A 304 24.53 -3.66 -8.76
C GLN A 304 23.60 -2.69 -9.49
N ILE A 305 22.95 -1.79 -8.74
CA ILE A 305 22.15 -0.69 -9.28
C ILE A 305 22.85 0.62 -8.89
N GLY A 306 23.45 1.32 -9.86
CA GLY A 306 24.29 2.48 -9.57
C GLY A 306 25.47 2.10 -8.65
N ASP A 307 25.56 2.72 -7.48
CA ASP A 307 26.52 2.41 -6.41
C ASP A 307 25.97 1.41 -5.37
N LEU A 308 24.72 0.97 -5.49
CA LEU A 308 24.05 0.13 -4.51
C LEU A 308 24.25 -1.37 -4.80
N PRO A 309 24.77 -2.16 -3.84
CA PRO A 309 24.89 -3.59 -4.00
C PRO A 309 23.50 -4.24 -3.99
N VAL A 310 23.27 -5.19 -4.91
CA VAL A 310 22.04 -5.98 -4.93
C VAL A 310 22.26 -7.28 -4.18
N ILE A 311 21.34 -7.61 -3.28
CA ILE A 311 21.29 -8.85 -2.53
C ILE A 311 20.03 -9.61 -2.95
N ARG A 312 20.20 -10.88 -3.33
CA ARG A 312 19.09 -11.83 -3.53
C ARG A 312 19.13 -12.86 -2.40
N PRO A 313 18.38 -12.67 -1.30
CA PRO A 313 18.40 -13.59 -0.18
C PRO A 313 17.91 -14.99 -0.57
N ALA A 314 18.33 -16.01 0.18
CA ALA A 314 17.70 -17.33 0.06
C ALA A 314 16.18 -17.20 0.24
N HIS A 315 15.40 -17.94 -0.56
CA HIS A 315 13.93 -17.91 -0.55
C HIS A 315 13.29 -16.57 -0.98
N PHE A 316 14.01 -15.72 -1.74
CA PHE A 316 13.48 -14.46 -2.29
C PHE A 316 12.15 -14.63 -3.07
N SER A 317 11.91 -15.79 -3.69
CA SER A 317 10.72 -16.08 -4.48
C SER A 317 9.44 -16.22 -3.64
N VAL A 318 9.57 -16.45 -2.33
CA VAL A 318 8.44 -16.58 -1.38
C VAL A 318 8.43 -15.45 -0.33
N ALA A 319 9.18 -14.37 -0.57
CA ALA A 319 9.28 -13.24 0.36
C ALA A 319 7.91 -12.68 0.75
N ASN A 320 6.95 -12.63 -0.18
CA ASN A 320 5.58 -12.21 0.10
C ASN A 320 4.91 -13.07 1.20
N ALA A 321 4.95 -14.39 1.05
CA ALA A 321 4.37 -15.31 2.03
C ALA A 321 5.08 -15.21 3.39
N VAL A 322 6.41 -15.06 3.38
CA VAL A 322 7.21 -14.83 4.59
C VAL A 322 6.75 -13.54 5.29
N GLY A 323 6.62 -12.44 4.55
CA GLY A 323 6.19 -11.14 5.08
C GLY A 323 4.82 -11.18 5.74
N ALA A 324 3.86 -11.87 5.11
CA ALA A 324 2.53 -12.09 5.67
C ALA A 324 2.60 -12.95 6.95
N ALA A 325 3.43 -13.99 6.97
CA ALA A 325 3.59 -14.86 8.13
C ALA A 325 4.18 -14.14 9.35
N ILE A 326 5.21 -13.31 9.14
CA ILE A 326 5.88 -12.50 10.18
C ILE A 326 5.14 -11.20 10.53
N GLY A 327 3.94 -10.99 9.98
CA GLY A 327 3.05 -9.89 10.31
C GLY A 327 2.95 -9.63 11.82
N GLN A 328 3.15 -8.39 12.23
CA GLN A 328 2.88 -7.96 13.61
C GLN A 328 1.56 -7.20 13.65
N ILE A 329 0.83 -7.31 14.76
CA ILE A 329 -0.42 -6.58 14.97
C ILE A 329 -0.08 -5.16 15.40
N SER A 330 -0.79 -4.17 14.85
CA SER A 330 -0.53 -2.76 15.16
C SER A 330 -1.69 -2.05 15.85
N GLY A 331 -1.34 -1.04 16.64
CA GLY A 331 -2.29 -0.04 17.11
C GLY A 331 -1.78 1.36 16.79
N GLU A 332 -2.67 2.21 16.28
CA GLU A 332 -2.33 3.58 15.89
C GLU A 332 -3.26 4.61 16.54
N VAL A 333 -2.68 5.76 16.85
CA VAL A 333 -3.36 6.96 17.31
C VAL A 333 -2.85 8.14 16.50
N ASP A 334 -3.77 8.96 15.99
CA ASP A 334 -3.52 10.24 15.33
C ASP A 334 -4.54 11.25 15.88
N ARG A 335 -4.05 12.20 16.68
CA ARG A 335 -4.90 13.15 17.42
C ARG A 335 -4.26 14.52 17.43
N ILE A 336 -5.10 15.54 17.40
CA ILE A 336 -4.72 16.92 17.66
C ILE A 336 -5.10 17.24 19.09
N LEU A 337 -4.11 17.58 19.92
CA LEU A 337 -4.28 17.85 21.34
C LEU A 337 -3.83 19.27 21.64
N SER A 338 -4.61 20.00 22.43
CA SER A 338 -4.17 21.28 22.99
C SER A 338 -3.28 21.02 24.20
N LEU A 339 -2.10 21.64 24.21
CA LEU A 339 -1.15 21.53 25.31
C LEU A 339 -1.33 22.64 26.37
N GLU A 340 -2.44 23.38 26.33
CA GLU A 340 -2.78 24.37 27.38
C GLU A 340 -3.18 23.70 28.70
N SER A 341 -3.90 22.58 28.63
CA SER A 341 -4.48 21.91 29.79
C SER A 341 -3.74 20.64 30.22
N THR A 342 -2.74 20.19 29.45
CA THR A 342 -2.06 18.90 29.66
C THR A 342 -0.63 19.00 29.15
N SER A 343 0.32 18.44 29.89
CA SER A 343 1.71 18.45 29.46
C SER A 343 1.91 17.55 28.23
N ARG A 344 2.93 17.85 27.43
CA ARG A 344 3.33 17.03 26.27
C ARG A 344 3.59 15.57 26.66
N GLU A 345 4.20 15.35 27.81
CA GLU A 345 4.55 14.01 28.30
C GLU A 345 3.30 13.20 28.66
N GLU A 346 2.34 13.80 29.35
CA GLU A 346 1.05 13.17 29.66
C GLU A 346 0.25 12.87 28.39
N ALA A 347 0.24 13.78 27.42
CA ALA A 347 -0.43 13.60 26.14
C ALA A 347 0.17 12.42 25.34
N LEU A 348 1.51 12.32 25.30
CA LEU A 348 2.22 11.21 24.68
C LEU A 348 1.98 9.89 25.42
N ALA A 349 1.95 9.90 26.76
CA ALA A 349 1.66 8.71 27.56
C ALA A 349 0.24 8.20 27.31
N ALA A 350 -0.74 9.11 27.24
CA ALA A 350 -2.13 8.78 26.92
C ALA A 350 -2.27 8.20 25.50
N ALA A 351 -1.66 8.84 24.49
CA ALA A 351 -1.66 8.34 23.12
C ALA A 351 -0.97 6.97 23.01
N ARG A 352 0.15 6.77 23.72
CA ARG A 352 0.85 5.47 23.78
C ARG A 352 -0.03 4.40 24.41
N LYS A 353 -0.71 4.71 25.51
CA LYS A 353 -1.63 3.79 26.18
C LYS A 353 -2.77 3.41 25.23
N GLU A 354 -3.41 4.38 24.58
CA GLU A 354 -4.50 4.11 23.62
C GLU A 354 -4.03 3.24 22.44
N ALA A 355 -2.86 3.53 21.84
CA ALA A 355 -2.31 2.71 20.77
C ALA A 355 -2.00 1.27 21.23
N THR A 356 -1.48 1.13 22.45
CA THR A 356 -1.21 -0.17 23.08
C THR A 356 -2.51 -0.94 23.31
N ASP A 357 -3.53 -0.31 23.86
CA ASP A 357 -4.84 -0.92 24.13
C ASP A 357 -5.49 -1.39 22.81
N LYS A 358 -5.39 -0.59 21.73
CA LYS A 358 -5.85 -0.99 20.39
C LYS A 358 -5.10 -2.21 19.84
N ALA A 359 -3.77 -2.24 19.97
CA ALA A 359 -2.98 -3.39 19.51
C ALA A 359 -3.36 -4.67 20.28
N ILE A 360 -3.54 -4.58 21.61
CA ILE A 360 -3.95 -5.73 22.44
C ILE A 360 -5.36 -6.20 22.06
N ALA A 361 -6.31 -5.27 21.87
CA ALA A 361 -7.67 -5.58 21.45
C ALA A 361 -7.70 -6.28 20.08
N ALA A 362 -6.77 -5.91 19.19
CA ALA A 362 -6.59 -6.57 17.89
C ALA A 362 -5.81 -7.90 17.96
N GLY A 363 -5.39 -8.36 19.14
CA GLY A 363 -4.75 -9.67 19.36
C GLY A 363 -3.24 -9.65 19.64
N ALA A 364 -2.62 -8.48 19.83
CA ALA A 364 -1.19 -8.39 20.14
C ALA A 364 -0.85 -8.89 21.55
N LYS A 365 0.30 -9.54 21.71
CA LYS A 365 0.89 -9.90 23.01
C LYS A 365 1.31 -8.64 23.77
N PRO A 366 0.76 -8.36 24.98
CA PRO A 366 1.09 -7.14 25.72
C PRO A 366 2.59 -6.93 25.98
N LYS A 367 3.34 -8.02 26.18
CA LYS A 367 4.77 -7.98 26.50
C LYS A 367 5.68 -7.74 25.29
N SER A 368 5.19 -7.94 24.06
CA SER A 368 5.97 -7.72 22.84
C SER A 368 5.73 -6.34 22.23
N ILE A 369 4.91 -5.49 22.84
CA ILE A 369 4.54 -4.21 22.23
C ILE A 369 5.71 -3.26 22.25
N GLU A 370 6.11 -2.83 21.05
CA GLU A 370 7.16 -1.84 20.82
C GLU A 370 6.63 -0.65 20.01
N ARG A 371 7.29 0.49 20.17
CA ARG A 371 6.95 1.71 19.44
C ARG A 371 7.65 1.67 18.09
N LEU A 372 6.87 1.62 17.01
CA LEU A 372 7.39 1.66 15.66
C LEU A 372 7.68 3.10 15.22
N ASP A 373 6.70 3.98 15.39
CA ASP A 373 6.75 5.33 14.88
C ASP A 373 6.12 6.34 15.85
N GLN A 374 6.64 7.56 15.83
CA GLN A 374 6.12 8.69 16.59
C GLN A 374 6.44 10.00 15.87
N GLU A 375 5.40 10.74 15.52
CA GLU A 375 5.49 12.08 14.97
C GLU A 375 4.77 13.06 15.91
N ASP A 376 5.40 14.21 16.14
CA ASP A 376 4.87 15.30 16.94
C ASP A 376 5.00 16.58 16.12
N VAL A 377 3.87 17.08 15.64
CA VAL A 377 3.83 18.23 14.74
C VAL A 377 3.04 19.36 15.40
N PRO A 378 3.71 20.41 15.87
CA PRO A 378 3.04 21.62 16.35
C PRO A 378 2.21 22.27 15.23
N LEU A 379 0.95 22.60 15.53
CA LEU A 379 0.02 23.25 14.62
C LEU A 379 -0.10 24.72 14.97
N ALA A 380 0.81 25.53 14.43
CA ALA A 380 0.96 26.95 14.76
C ALA A 380 -0.30 27.81 14.49
N TYR A 381 -1.22 27.35 13.64
CA TYR A 381 -2.45 28.06 13.27
C TYR A 381 -3.66 27.71 14.14
N LEU A 382 -3.52 26.76 15.09
CA LEU A 382 -4.58 26.42 16.03
C LEU A 382 -4.31 27.05 17.40
N PRO A 383 -5.34 27.58 18.08
CA PRO A 383 -5.19 28.12 19.43
C PRO A 383 -4.74 27.03 20.41
N GLY A 384 -4.06 27.47 21.47
CA GLY A 384 -3.67 26.61 22.59
C GLY A 384 -2.54 25.63 22.33
N ASN A 385 -1.54 26.08 21.58
CA ASN A 385 -0.31 25.35 21.29
C ASN A 385 -0.60 23.91 20.85
N ALA A 386 -1.57 23.78 19.95
CA ALA A 386 -2.09 22.49 19.57
C ALA A 386 -1.00 21.68 18.85
N THR A 387 -0.84 20.44 19.27
CA THR A 387 0.12 19.51 18.71
C THR A 387 -0.64 18.33 18.14
N ARG A 388 -0.31 17.97 16.91
CA ARG A 388 -0.71 16.67 16.37
C ARG A 388 0.25 15.61 16.87
N ILE A 389 -0.25 14.71 17.71
CA ILE A 389 0.48 13.53 18.16
C ILE A 389 0.03 12.35 17.30
N ARG A 390 1.03 11.72 16.71
CA ARG A 390 0.86 10.46 16.02
C ARG A 390 1.78 9.42 16.61
N LEU A 391 1.24 8.25 16.90
CA LEU A 391 1.98 7.16 17.49
C LEU A 391 1.47 5.83 16.96
N LYS A 392 2.39 4.99 16.50
CA LYS A 392 2.12 3.62 16.09
C LYS A 392 2.95 2.65 16.91
N VAL A 393 2.29 1.62 17.42
CA VAL A 393 2.93 0.48 18.08
C VAL A 393 2.68 -0.79 17.29
N VAL A 394 3.58 -1.77 17.45
CA VAL A 394 3.47 -3.11 16.88
C VAL A 394 3.74 -4.15 17.95
N GLY A 395 3.18 -5.35 17.81
CA GLY A 395 3.44 -6.47 18.69
C GLY A 395 3.16 -7.82 18.02
N ASP A 396 3.76 -8.88 18.56
CA ASP A 396 3.59 -10.23 18.07
C ASP A 396 2.16 -10.74 18.29
N LYS A 397 1.69 -11.61 17.39
CA LYS A 397 0.40 -12.31 17.51
C LYS A 397 0.33 -13.12 18.80
N ASN A 398 -0.78 -13.01 19.55
CA ASN A 398 -1.16 -14.07 20.49
C ASN A 398 -1.43 -15.34 19.70
N GLY A 399 -0.89 -16.46 20.19
CA GLY A 399 -0.73 -17.72 19.44
C GLY A 399 -2.00 -18.24 18.79
#